data_AF-A0AAW6URJ5-F1
#
_entry.id   AF-A0AAW6URJ5-F1
#
_cell.length_a   1.000
_cell.length_b   1.000
_cell.length_c   1.000
_cell.angle_alpha   90.00
_cell.angle_beta   90.00
_cell.angle_gamma   90.00
#
_symmetry.space_group_name_H-M   'P 1'
#
loop_
_entity.id
_entity.type
_entity.pdbx_description
1 polymer ?
#
loop_
_entity_poly.entity_id
_entity_poly.type
_entity_poly.pdbx_seq_one_letter_code
_entity_poly.pdbx_strand_id
1 'polypeptide(L)'
;MLEHIPLLKGALIEAFYPLYDQYNEDQIYACALVFNEYLRMDDLAVSTIRSLFAEHEDPLQYLSEQDKWQVTKWRYRAHSSAENRFAQFKLILADYFKKTHAFGHPMLEHNHGNAQNNLDLVIAAFQQAKQAFVHSYGLDTHNIVFFIHIPHQPQVAIHSAQCLNSGSPLLDDFIQHHSPKAAPQNLGSKQKLSQADKDLLVDLAQMTEVEPYDYLHIAQQAYLLTLESAFIDSNPYIQKLIQTIAAMDCGIKDGCALEKNEILERIEQFYHASHNLTLSKPNPFSDIP
;
A
#
# COMPACT_ATOMS: atom_id res chain seq x y z
N MET A 1 -0.78 -21.24 12.42
CA MET A 1 -0.40 -19.84 12.73
C MET A 1 -0.08 -19.64 14.21
N LEU A 2 -0.99 -19.94 15.15
CA LEU A 2 -0.75 -19.79 16.61
C LEU A 2 0.50 -20.54 17.13
N GLU A 3 0.75 -21.75 16.64
CA GLU A 3 1.93 -22.56 17.03
C GLU A 3 3.28 -21.97 16.60
N HIS A 4 3.28 -21.02 15.66
CA HIS A 4 4.51 -20.41 15.13
C HIS A 4 4.81 -19.02 15.71
N ILE A 5 3.94 -18.48 16.59
CA ILE A 5 4.16 -17.20 17.29
C ILE A 5 5.48 -17.19 18.08
N PRO A 6 5.83 -18.25 18.85
CA PRO A 6 7.11 -18.26 19.58
C PRO A 6 8.32 -18.26 18.65
N LEU A 7 8.21 -18.87 17.47
CA LEU A 7 9.26 -18.87 16.44
C LEU A 7 9.44 -17.47 15.84
N LEU A 8 8.33 -16.79 15.51
CA LEU A 8 8.37 -15.40 15.03
C LEU A 8 8.97 -14.46 16.08
N LYS A 9 8.56 -14.59 17.35
CA LYS A 9 9.16 -13.83 18.46
C LYS A 9 10.68 -14.02 18.50
N GLY A 10 11.15 -15.26 18.50
CA GLY A 10 12.59 -15.57 18.53
C GLY A 10 13.34 -15.01 17.33
N ALA A 11 12.75 -15.11 16.15
CA ALA A 11 13.30 -14.58 14.91
C ALA A 11 13.40 -13.04 14.91
N LEU A 12 12.38 -12.34 15.41
CA LEU A 12 12.40 -10.88 15.56
C LEU A 12 13.49 -10.45 16.54
N ILE A 13 13.70 -11.21 17.62
CA ILE A 13 14.74 -10.87 18.60
C ILE A 13 16.13 -11.00 17.98
N GLU A 14 16.40 -12.11 17.29
CA GLU A 14 17.68 -12.31 16.61
C GLU A 14 17.94 -11.32 15.47
N ALA A 15 16.90 -10.88 14.78
CA ALA A 15 17.02 -9.90 13.71
C ALA A 15 17.27 -8.49 14.25
N PHE A 16 16.61 -8.10 15.35
CA PHE A 16 16.71 -6.75 15.89
C PHE A 16 17.98 -6.51 16.70
N TYR A 17 18.41 -7.49 17.50
CA TYR A 17 19.51 -7.29 18.45
C TYR A 17 20.82 -6.83 17.78
N PRO A 18 21.28 -7.43 16.66
CA PRO A 18 22.49 -6.95 15.97
C PRO A 18 22.34 -5.54 15.40
N LEU A 19 21.14 -5.17 14.92
CA LEU A 19 20.86 -3.82 14.44
C LEU A 19 20.92 -2.80 15.57
N TYR A 20 20.38 -3.16 16.73
CA TYR A 20 20.45 -2.31 17.90
C TYR A 20 21.90 -2.14 18.36
N ASP A 21 22.65 -3.22 18.54
CA ASP A 21 24.05 -3.18 18.97
C ASP A 21 24.93 -2.34 18.02
N GLN A 22 24.71 -2.47 16.71
CA GLN A 22 25.49 -1.76 15.70
C GLN A 22 25.14 -0.26 15.57
N TYR A 23 23.86 0.11 15.71
CA TYR A 23 23.37 1.45 15.34
C TYR A 23 22.76 2.25 16.50
N ASN A 24 22.76 1.74 17.74
CA ASN A 24 22.19 2.46 18.88
C ASN A 24 22.90 3.79 19.16
N GLU A 25 24.21 3.90 18.91
CA GLU A 25 24.96 5.16 19.05
C GLU A 25 24.45 6.25 18.07
N ASP A 26 23.96 5.84 16.90
CA ASP A 26 23.39 6.74 15.89
C ASP A 26 21.93 7.16 16.21
N GLN A 27 21.40 6.72 17.37
CA GLN A 27 20.04 6.95 17.88
C GLN A 27 18.98 6.44 16.91
N ILE A 28 18.66 5.15 17.03
CA ILE A 28 17.56 4.53 16.30
C ILE A 28 16.24 5.20 16.72
N TYR A 29 15.47 5.70 15.77
CA TYR A 29 14.14 6.28 16.03
C TYR A 29 13.00 5.41 15.50
N ALA A 30 13.27 4.47 14.59
CA ALA A 30 12.23 3.63 14.00
C ALA A 30 12.71 2.22 13.68
N CYS A 31 11.79 1.26 13.80
CA CYS A 31 11.97 -0.13 13.42
C CYS A 31 10.72 -0.65 12.70
N ALA A 32 10.90 -1.15 11.47
CA ALA A 32 9.82 -1.61 10.62
C ALA A 32 9.98 -3.10 10.29
N LEU A 33 8.94 -3.89 10.51
CA LEU A 33 8.79 -5.22 9.93
C LEU A 33 8.20 -5.08 8.52
N VAL A 34 9.02 -5.32 7.52
CA VAL A 34 8.72 -5.06 6.11
C VAL A 34 8.15 -6.30 5.45
N PHE A 35 6.99 -6.16 4.81
CA PHE A 35 6.43 -7.14 3.90
C PHE A 35 6.57 -6.65 2.46
N ASN A 36 6.63 -7.58 1.51
CA ASN A 36 6.55 -7.24 0.10
C ASN A 36 5.09 -7.19 -0.40
N GLU A 37 4.90 -6.83 -1.68
CA GLU A 37 3.60 -6.73 -2.34
C GLU A 37 2.80 -8.04 -2.32
N TYR A 38 3.48 -9.18 -2.16
CA TYR A 38 2.86 -10.51 -2.06
C TYR A 38 2.56 -10.92 -0.61
N LEU A 39 2.56 -9.98 0.34
CA LEU A 39 2.37 -10.22 1.77
C LEU A 39 3.37 -11.23 2.37
N ARG A 40 4.56 -11.34 1.78
CA ARG A 40 5.65 -12.13 2.35
C ARG A 40 6.53 -11.23 3.18
N MET A 41 6.91 -11.71 4.36
CA MET A 41 7.87 -11.05 5.23
C MET A 41 9.22 -10.94 4.51
N ASP A 42 9.67 -9.72 4.30
CA ASP A 42 10.86 -9.40 3.51
C ASP A 42 12.05 -9.11 4.43
N ASP A 43 11.92 -8.16 5.37
CA ASP A 43 13.03 -7.84 6.26
C ASP A 43 12.59 -7.14 7.55
N LEU A 44 13.53 -6.99 8.48
CA LEU A 44 13.44 -6.05 9.59
C LEU A 44 14.39 -4.87 9.32
N ALA A 45 13.85 -3.66 9.22
CA ALA A 45 14.62 -2.45 8.91
C ALA A 45 14.60 -1.46 10.08
N VAL A 46 15.66 -0.67 10.23
CA VAL A 46 15.76 0.41 11.21
C VAL A 46 16.20 1.72 10.56
N SER A 47 15.85 2.85 11.18
CA SER A 47 16.34 4.18 10.79
C SER A 47 16.88 4.94 11.98
N THR A 48 17.94 5.72 11.77
CA THR A 48 18.67 6.45 12.81
C THR A 48 18.60 7.96 12.62
N ILE A 49 18.76 8.73 13.69
CA ILE A 49 18.78 10.20 13.63
C ILE A 49 19.95 10.68 12.77
N ARG A 50 21.11 10.03 12.88
CA ARG A 50 22.27 10.34 12.03
C ARG A 50 21.94 10.23 10.55
N SER A 51 21.16 9.23 10.12
CA SER A 51 20.74 9.11 8.72
C SER A 51 19.91 10.32 8.24
N LEU A 52 19.24 11.06 9.12
CA LEU A 52 18.49 12.27 8.77
C LEU A 52 19.35 13.54 8.65
N PHE A 53 20.47 13.59 9.39
CA PHE A 53 21.26 14.83 9.58
C PHE A 53 22.72 14.76 9.11
N ALA A 54 23.22 13.59 8.69
CA ALA A 54 24.60 13.42 8.27
C ALA A 54 24.87 14.00 6.87
N GLU A 55 24.99 15.33 6.77
CA GLU A 55 25.46 15.99 5.54
C GLU A 55 26.97 15.74 5.29
N HIS A 56 27.73 15.37 6.33
CA HIS A 56 29.20 15.35 6.30
C HIS A 56 29.83 13.98 6.04
N GLU A 57 29.07 12.88 6.07
CA GLU A 57 29.60 11.54 5.83
C GLU A 57 28.60 10.71 5.02
N ASP A 58 29.03 10.41 3.79
CA ASP A 58 28.35 9.55 2.81
C ASP A 58 26.94 10.02 2.36
N PRO A 59 26.84 10.75 1.23
CA PRO A 59 25.57 11.14 0.62
C PRO A 59 24.63 9.96 0.30
N LEU A 60 25.13 8.72 0.28
CA LEU A 60 24.32 7.52 0.06
C LEU A 60 23.52 7.09 1.31
N GLN A 61 23.90 7.60 2.49
CA GLN A 61 23.29 7.28 3.79
C GLN A 61 22.37 8.39 4.31
N TYR A 62 22.41 9.56 3.70
CA TYR A 62 21.57 10.71 4.04
C TYR A 62 20.12 10.54 3.55
N LEU A 63 19.17 10.79 4.45
CA LEU A 63 17.72 10.85 4.23
C LEU A 63 17.25 12.27 4.51
N SER A 64 16.44 12.82 3.62
CA SER A 64 15.78 14.10 3.91
C SER A 64 14.70 13.93 4.99
N GLU A 65 14.35 15.01 5.69
CA GLU A 65 13.21 15.02 6.62
C GLU A 65 11.89 14.56 5.97
N GLN A 66 11.71 14.81 4.67
CA GLN A 66 10.53 14.36 3.91
C GLN A 66 10.52 12.85 3.64
N ASP A 67 11.70 12.22 3.72
CA ASP A 67 11.92 10.80 3.49
C ASP A 67 12.07 10.00 4.78
N LYS A 68 12.03 10.67 5.94
CA LYS A 68 12.16 10.08 7.28
C LYS A 68 11.37 8.78 7.42
N TRP A 69 10.10 8.80 7.07
CA TRP A 69 9.20 7.65 7.22
C TRP A 69 9.06 6.80 5.93
N GLN A 70 9.91 7.01 4.92
CA GLN A 70 9.92 6.20 3.70
C GLN A 70 10.80 4.97 3.86
N VAL A 71 10.20 3.88 4.34
CA VAL A 71 10.87 2.60 4.64
C VAL A 71 11.67 2.04 3.46
N THR A 72 11.22 2.27 2.22
CA THR A 72 11.92 1.82 1.00
C THR A 72 13.30 2.45 0.84
N LYS A 73 13.53 3.64 1.42
CA LYS A 73 14.81 4.36 1.37
C LYS A 73 15.74 4.00 2.54
N TRP A 74 15.24 3.28 3.54
CA TRP A 74 16.05 2.89 4.70
C TRP A 74 17.09 1.84 4.33
N ARG A 75 18.32 2.08 4.77
CA ARG A 75 19.50 1.26 4.41
C ARG A 75 19.80 0.17 5.43
N TYR A 76 19.52 0.40 6.71
CA TYR A 76 19.86 -0.55 7.76
C TYR A 76 18.79 -1.64 7.86
N ARG A 77 19.18 -2.86 7.50
CA ARG A 77 18.29 -4.03 7.44
C ARG A 77 18.96 -5.24 8.07
N ALA A 78 18.17 -6.12 8.66
CA ALA A 78 18.68 -7.34 9.27
C ALA A 78 19.32 -8.21 8.19
N HIS A 79 20.55 -8.67 8.43
CA HIS A 79 21.26 -9.48 7.46
C HIS A 79 20.54 -10.84 7.28
N SER A 80 20.13 -11.14 6.04
CA SER A 80 19.54 -12.42 5.68
C SER A 80 20.64 -13.49 5.50
N SER A 81 21.24 -13.95 6.60
CA SER A 81 22.01 -15.20 6.60
C SER A 81 21.06 -16.39 6.48
N ALA A 82 21.41 -17.40 5.68
CA ALA A 82 20.61 -18.61 5.47
C ALA A 82 20.36 -19.40 6.78
N GLU A 83 21.18 -19.19 7.81
CA GLU A 83 21.05 -19.83 9.13
C GLU A 83 20.15 -19.06 10.10
N ASN A 84 19.73 -17.83 9.75
CA ASN A 84 18.93 -16.98 10.63
C ASN A 84 17.52 -17.58 10.84
N ARG A 85 17.03 -17.64 12.09
CA ARG A 85 15.66 -18.10 12.40
C ARG A 85 14.60 -17.27 11.67
N PHE A 86 14.91 -16.03 11.31
CA PHE A 86 14.07 -15.19 10.47
C PHE A 86 13.92 -15.75 9.04
N ALA A 87 14.99 -16.25 8.43
CA ALA A 87 14.94 -16.91 7.12
C ALA A 87 14.16 -18.22 7.17
N GLN A 88 14.32 -19.00 8.25
CA GLN A 88 13.55 -20.24 8.47
C GLN A 88 12.06 -19.95 8.64
N PHE A 89 11.70 -18.89 9.38
CA PHE A 89 10.30 -18.48 9.54
C PHE A 89 9.69 -17.98 8.23
N LYS A 90 10.45 -17.27 7.37
CA LYS A 90 9.99 -16.89 6.02
C LYS A 90 9.58 -18.12 5.21
N LEU A 91 10.32 -19.22 5.29
CA LEU A 91 9.99 -20.48 4.61
C LEU A 91 8.71 -21.10 5.18
N ILE A 92 8.56 -21.14 6.51
CA ILE A 92 7.37 -21.68 7.17
C ILE A 92 6.13 -20.86 6.81
N LEU A 93 6.21 -19.53 6.80
CA LEU A 93 5.13 -18.66 6.35
C LEU A 93 4.81 -18.85 4.88
N ALA A 94 5.83 -18.92 4.02
CA ALA A 94 5.63 -19.13 2.59
C ALA A 94 4.95 -20.48 2.32
N ASP A 95 5.30 -21.53 3.07
CA ASP A 95 4.66 -22.84 2.96
C ASP A 95 3.25 -22.85 3.56
N TYR A 96 2.98 -22.10 4.62
CA TYR A 96 1.63 -21.87 5.11
C TYR A 96 0.79 -21.21 4.02
N PHE A 97 1.23 -20.07 3.48
CA PHE A 97 0.52 -19.40 2.39
C PHE A 97 0.37 -20.28 1.15
N LYS A 98 1.36 -21.08 0.77
CA LYS A 98 1.23 -22.06 -0.32
C LYS A 98 0.17 -23.12 -0.02
N LYS A 99 0.09 -23.62 1.22
CA LYS A 99 -0.93 -24.62 1.61
C LYS A 99 -2.34 -24.03 1.68
N THR A 100 -2.47 -22.76 2.09
CA THR A 100 -3.75 -22.05 2.14
C THR A 100 -4.16 -21.45 0.79
N HIS A 101 -3.22 -21.25 -0.14
CA HIS A 101 -3.43 -20.69 -1.49
C HIS A 101 -3.03 -21.66 -2.63
N ALA A 102 -3.03 -22.98 -2.38
CA ALA A 102 -2.82 -23.96 -3.44
C ALA A 102 -4.05 -23.99 -4.37
N PHE A 103 -3.98 -23.21 -5.45
CA PHE A 103 -4.79 -23.24 -6.66
C PHE A 103 -6.33 -23.18 -6.52
N GLY A 104 -6.90 -22.03 -6.92
CA GLY A 104 -8.19 -22.00 -7.63
C GLY A 104 -9.48 -22.15 -6.81
N HIS A 105 -9.58 -21.60 -5.61
CA HIS A 105 -10.87 -21.57 -4.88
C HIS A 105 -11.51 -20.17 -4.84
N PRO A 106 -12.80 -20.02 -5.21
CA PRO A 106 -13.57 -18.77 -5.23
C PRO A 106 -13.97 -18.34 -3.80
N MET A 107 -12.98 -18.09 -2.95
CA MET A 107 -13.17 -17.69 -1.55
C MET A 107 -12.42 -16.40 -1.20
N LEU A 108 -11.85 -15.73 -2.21
CA LEU A 108 -11.22 -14.42 -2.05
C LEU A 108 -12.24 -13.29 -1.87
N GLU A 109 -13.53 -13.53 -2.15
CA GLU A 109 -14.59 -12.56 -1.88
C GLU A 109 -15.14 -12.62 -0.43
N HIS A 110 -14.67 -13.54 0.43
CA HIS A 110 -15.25 -13.73 1.77
C HIS A 110 -14.26 -13.73 2.96
N ASN A 111 -12.96 -13.50 2.74
CA ASN A 111 -11.93 -13.67 3.78
C ASN A 111 -11.35 -12.38 4.37
N HIS A 112 -12.09 -11.26 4.35
CA HIS A 112 -11.67 -10.05 5.07
C HIS A 112 -11.47 -10.27 6.59
N GLY A 113 -12.22 -11.20 7.20
CA GLY A 113 -12.07 -11.52 8.63
C GLY A 113 -10.79 -12.29 9.01
N ASN A 114 -10.24 -13.11 8.09
CA ASN A 114 -9.05 -13.92 8.38
C ASN A 114 -7.74 -13.15 8.19
N ALA A 115 -7.72 -12.12 7.34
CA ALA A 115 -6.55 -11.25 7.18
C ALA A 115 -6.28 -10.41 8.45
N GLN A 116 -7.34 -9.89 9.06
CA GLN A 116 -7.29 -9.17 10.35
C GLN A 116 -6.68 -10.06 11.44
N ASN A 117 -7.18 -11.28 11.56
CA ASN A 117 -6.68 -12.26 12.52
C ASN A 117 -5.19 -12.57 12.33
N ASN A 118 -4.70 -12.66 11.09
CA ASN A 118 -3.29 -12.92 10.84
C ASN A 118 -2.39 -11.72 11.18
N LEU A 119 -2.83 -10.50 10.88
CA LEU A 119 -2.12 -9.28 11.25
C LEU A 119 -2.03 -9.14 12.78
N ASP A 120 -3.13 -9.38 13.48
CA ASP A 120 -3.20 -9.31 14.95
C ASP A 120 -2.25 -10.32 15.61
N LEU A 121 -2.09 -11.51 15.02
CA LEU A 121 -1.12 -12.51 15.49
C LEU A 121 0.33 -12.04 15.29
N VAL A 122 0.64 -11.39 14.16
CA VAL A 122 1.97 -10.80 13.91
C VAL A 122 2.23 -9.65 14.87
N ILE A 123 1.25 -8.77 15.08
CA ILE A 123 1.33 -7.67 16.05
C ILE A 123 1.57 -8.23 17.45
N ALA A 124 0.83 -9.26 17.88
CA ALA A 124 1.01 -9.90 19.17
C ALA A 124 2.42 -10.51 19.34
N ALA A 125 2.94 -11.17 18.31
CA ALA A 125 4.31 -11.71 18.34
C ALA A 125 5.36 -10.59 18.46
N PHE A 126 5.16 -9.50 17.73
CA PHE A 126 6.07 -8.35 17.76
C PHE A 126 6.01 -7.62 19.10
N GLN A 127 4.82 -7.51 19.70
CA GLN A 127 4.64 -6.98 21.05
C GLN A 127 5.37 -7.82 22.09
N GLN A 128 5.30 -9.15 21.99
CA GLN A 128 6.06 -10.05 22.88
C GLN A 128 7.57 -9.95 22.67
N ALA A 129 8.03 -9.72 21.43
CA ALA A 129 9.45 -9.47 21.15
C ALA A 129 9.90 -8.14 21.77
N LYS A 130 9.09 -7.06 21.63
CA LYS A 130 9.35 -5.76 22.25
C LYS A 130 9.41 -5.85 23.77
N GLN A 131 8.49 -6.58 24.39
CA GLN A 131 8.54 -6.83 25.82
C GLN A 131 9.83 -7.57 26.21
N ALA A 132 10.29 -8.54 25.42
CA ALA A 132 11.55 -9.22 25.67
C ALA A 132 12.76 -8.28 25.53
N PHE A 133 12.76 -7.34 24.57
CA PHE A 133 13.82 -6.32 24.45
C PHE A 133 14.01 -5.54 25.75
N VAL A 134 12.92 -5.08 26.35
CA VAL A 134 12.97 -4.30 27.59
C VAL A 134 13.33 -5.18 28.80
N HIS A 135 12.65 -6.32 28.96
CA HIS A 135 12.75 -7.10 30.20
C HIS A 135 13.94 -8.07 30.24
N SER A 136 14.32 -8.63 29.09
CA SER A 136 15.37 -9.65 29.00
C SER A 136 16.71 -9.09 28.55
N TYR A 137 16.71 -8.02 27.76
CA TYR A 137 17.92 -7.41 27.19
C TYR A 137 18.19 -6.00 27.71
N GLY A 138 17.28 -5.39 28.47
CA GLY A 138 17.46 -4.07 29.06
C GLY A 138 17.55 -2.93 28.03
N LEU A 139 17.01 -3.13 26.82
CA LEU A 139 17.09 -2.13 25.74
C LEU A 139 16.10 -0.98 26.00
N ASP A 140 16.54 0.26 25.77
CA ASP A 140 15.64 1.41 25.78
C ASP A 140 14.89 1.47 24.45
N THR A 141 13.57 1.27 24.52
CA THR A 141 12.67 1.23 23.36
C THR A 141 11.67 2.39 23.34
N HIS A 142 11.76 3.32 24.29
CA HIS A 142 10.77 4.41 24.44
C HIS A 142 10.81 5.40 23.27
N ASN A 143 12.00 5.63 22.70
CA ASN A 143 12.22 6.56 21.60
C ASN A 143 12.26 5.89 20.22
N ILE A 144 11.85 4.61 20.13
CA ILE A 144 11.79 3.86 18.88
C ILE A 144 10.34 3.55 18.55
N VAL A 145 9.88 3.94 17.36
CA VAL A 145 8.57 3.54 16.84
C VAL A 145 8.68 2.21 16.09
N PHE A 146 8.01 1.19 16.62
CA PHE A 146 7.92 -0.14 16.01
C PHE A 146 6.63 -0.29 15.20
N PHE A 147 6.69 -0.74 13.96
CA PHE A 147 5.49 -0.91 13.13
C PHE A 147 5.67 -1.96 12.04
N ILE A 148 4.58 -2.29 11.36
CA ILE A 148 4.55 -3.21 10.22
C ILE A 148 4.35 -2.38 8.95
N HIS A 149 5.25 -2.54 7.98
CA HIS A 149 5.16 -1.87 6.69
C HIS A 149 4.71 -2.86 5.61
N ILE A 150 3.62 -2.53 4.93
CA ILE A 150 3.15 -3.23 3.73
C ILE A 150 2.99 -2.16 2.61
N PRO A 151 3.54 -2.40 1.40
CA PRO A 151 3.37 -1.50 0.27
C PRO A 151 1.90 -1.15 0.03
N HIS A 152 1.63 0.13 -0.25
CA HIS A 152 0.28 0.67 -0.54
C HIS A 152 -0.76 0.51 0.58
N GLN A 153 -0.37 0.12 1.80
CA GLN A 153 -1.29 -0.05 2.94
C GLN A 153 -0.86 0.77 4.17
N PRO A 154 -0.92 2.12 4.11
CA PRO A 154 -0.55 2.98 5.24
C PRO A 154 -1.38 2.73 6.50
N GLN A 155 -2.63 2.28 6.36
CA GLN A 155 -3.51 1.94 7.48
C GLN A 155 -2.94 0.82 8.36
N VAL A 156 -2.25 -0.16 7.77
CA VAL A 156 -1.61 -1.26 8.52
C VAL A 156 -0.44 -0.74 9.34
N ALA A 157 0.33 0.19 8.77
CA ALA A 157 1.45 0.84 9.45
C ALA A 157 0.97 1.67 10.65
N ILE A 158 -0.09 2.46 10.48
CA ILE A 158 -0.69 3.24 11.58
C ILE A 158 -1.25 2.33 12.67
N HIS A 159 -2.07 1.34 12.30
CA HIS A 159 -2.69 0.43 13.26
C HIS A 159 -1.64 -0.34 14.06
N SER A 160 -0.66 -0.93 13.38
CA SER A 160 0.42 -1.65 14.06
C SER A 160 1.27 -0.73 14.96
N ALA A 161 1.58 0.49 14.53
CA ALA A 161 2.31 1.44 15.35
C ALA A 161 1.55 1.84 16.63
N GLN A 162 0.23 2.03 16.53
CA GLN A 162 -0.63 2.34 17.69
C GLN A 162 -0.71 1.16 18.67
N CYS A 163 -0.71 -0.08 18.18
CA CYS A 163 -0.73 -1.27 19.04
C CYS A 163 0.63 -1.56 19.70
N LEU A 164 1.74 -1.28 19.01
CA LEU A 164 3.08 -1.66 19.46
C LEU A 164 3.76 -0.61 20.34
N ASN A 165 3.37 0.66 20.24
CA ASN A 165 4.05 1.78 20.91
C ASN A 165 3.15 2.47 21.93
N SER A 166 3.77 2.93 23.02
CA SER A 166 3.16 3.89 23.92
C SER A 166 3.12 5.27 23.26
N GLY A 167 2.20 6.15 23.71
CA GLY A 167 2.12 7.51 23.23
C GLY A 167 3.46 8.25 23.36
N SER A 168 3.97 8.77 22.25
CA SER A 168 5.21 9.54 22.18
C SER A 168 5.10 10.57 21.05
N PRO A 169 5.82 11.70 21.12
CA PRO A 169 5.79 12.70 20.05
C PRO A 169 6.27 12.14 18.71
N LEU A 170 7.14 11.12 18.75
CA LEU A 170 7.64 10.45 17.56
C LEU A 170 6.58 9.55 16.91
N LEU A 171 5.72 8.92 17.72
CA LEU A 171 4.54 8.20 17.24
C LEU A 171 3.52 9.16 16.63
N ASP A 172 3.30 10.32 17.24
CA ASP A 172 2.38 11.32 16.69
C ASP A 172 2.87 11.85 15.34
N ASP A 173 4.17 12.13 15.19
CA ASP A 173 4.80 12.51 13.92
C ASP A 173 4.63 11.42 12.85
N PHE A 174 4.88 10.15 13.22
CA PHE A 174 4.65 9.00 12.34
C PHE A 174 3.19 8.91 11.88
N ILE A 175 2.24 9.01 12.82
CA ILE A 175 0.81 8.96 12.52
C ILE A 175 0.45 10.12 11.61
N GLN A 176 0.93 11.34 11.85
CA GLN A 176 0.63 12.49 10.97
C GLN A 176 1.20 12.30 9.56
N HIS A 177 2.39 11.71 9.44
CA HIS A 177 3.01 11.45 8.14
C HIS A 177 2.29 10.36 7.34
N HIS A 178 1.80 9.31 8.00
CA HIS A 178 1.11 8.20 7.35
C HIS A 178 -0.41 8.31 7.33
N SER A 179 -0.97 9.21 8.15
CA SER A 179 -2.38 9.55 8.08
C SER A 179 -2.67 9.91 6.64
N PRO A 180 -3.79 9.41 6.07
CA PRO A 180 -4.29 9.99 4.85
C PRO A 180 -4.46 11.46 5.19
N LYS A 181 -3.55 12.33 4.69
CA LYS A 181 -3.77 13.76 4.70
C LYS A 181 -5.19 13.89 4.21
N ALA A 182 -6.10 14.36 5.08
CA ALA A 182 -7.47 14.66 4.67
C ALA A 182 -7.27 15.45 3.39
N ALA A 183 -7.60 14.82 2.26
CA ALA A 183 -7.10 15.29 0.99
C ALA A 183 -7.53 16.75 0.92
N PRO A 184 -6.62 17.72 0.77
CA PRO A 184 -7.10 18.98 0.25
C PRO A 184 -7.82 18.58 -1.03
N GLN A 185 -9.10 18.95 -1.16
CA GLN A 185 -9.96 18.74 -2.32
C GLN A 185 -9.41 19.38 -3.61
N ASN A 186 -8.11 19.68 -3.66
CA ASN A 186 -7.38 20.34 -4.71
C ASN A 186 -6.03 19.64 -4.89
N LEU A 187 -6.06 18.47 -5.51
CA LEU A 187 -5.07 18.10 -6.51
C LEU A 187 -5.78 17.19 -7.50
N GLY A 188 -6.37 17.82 -8.52
CA GLY A 188 -6.43 17.22 -9.83
C GLY A 188 -4.99 16.90 -10.22
N SER A 189 -4.52 15.70 -9.85
CA SER A 189 -3.38 15.11 -10.52
C SER A 189 -3.84 14.96 -11.96
N LYS A 190 -3.32 15.82 -12.83
CA LYS A 190 -3.45 15.69 -14.27
C LYS A 190 -2.80 14.36 -14.67
N GLN A 191 -3.53 13.27 -14.53
CA GLN A 191 -3.16 11.98 -15.08
C GLN A 191 -3.35 12.14 -16.59
N LYS A 192 -2.24 12.39 -17.30
CA LYS A 192 -2.23 12.24 -18.75
C LYS A 192 -2.62 10.79 -19.03
N LEU A 193 -3.80 10.60 -19.59
CA LEU A 193 -4.25 9.32 -20.11
C LEU A 193 -3.19 8.81 -21.10
N SER A 194 -2.70 7.60 -20.89
CA SER A 194 -1.87 6.89 -21.86
C SER A 194 -2.66 6.62 -23.14
N GLN A 195 -1.98 6.23 -24.22
CA GLN A 195 -2.70 5.86 -25.45
C GLN A 195 -3.61 4.64 -25.20
N ALA A 196 -3.13 3.65 -24.43
CA ALA A 196 -3.91 2.49 -24.02
C ALA A 196 -5.15 2.88 -23.20
N ASP A 197 -5.05 3.87 -22.29
CA ASP A 197 -6.20 4.38 -21.54
C ASP A 197 -7.27 4.99 -22.46
N LYS A 198 -6.85 5.71 -23.51
CA LYS A 198 -7.77 6.30 -24.48
C LYS A 198 -8.42 5.24 -25.34
N ASP A 199 -7.67 4.23 -25.76
CA ASP A 199 -8.17 3.13 -26.57
C ASP A 199 -9.22 2.33 -25.79
N LEU A 200 -8.94 2.01 -24.51
CA LEU A 200 -9.92 1.37 -23.61
C LEU A 200 -11.20 2.19 -23.40
N LEU A 201 -11.09 3.51 -23.25
CA LEU A 201 -12.27 4.40 -23.12
C LEU A 201 -13.07 4.47 -24.42
N VAL A 202 -12.41 4.40 -25.58
CA VAL A 202 -13.07 4.36 -26.89
C VAL A 202 -13.79 3.02 -27.08
N ASP A 203 -13.14 1.90 -26.75
CA ASP A 203 -13.76 0.57 -26.84
C ASP A 203 -14.99 0.46 -25.94
N LEU A 204 -14.90 1.05 -24.74
CA LEU A 204 -16.00 1.13 -23.78
C LEU A 204 -17.14 2.03 -24.26
N ALA A 205 -16.84 3.13 -24.96
CA ALA A 205 -17.88 3.96 -25.58
C ALA A 205 -18.57 3.21 -26.73
N GLN A 206 -17.80 2.57 -27.62
CA GLN A 206 -18.33 1.83 -28.77
C GLN A 206 -19.26 0.68 -28.37
N MET A 207 -18.93 -0.08 -27.31
CA MET A 207 -19.82 -1.15 -26.83
C MET A 207 -21.14 -0.62 -26.28
N THR A 208 -21.20 0.62 -25.77
CA THR A 208 -22.45 1.24 -25.29
C THR A 208 -23.31 1.84 -26.40
N GLU A 209 -22.77 2.01 -27.61
CA GLU A 209 -23.49 2.53 -28.77
C GLU A 209 -24.27 1.45 -29.53
N VAL A 210 -24.01 0.17 -29.28
CA VAL A 210 -24.71 -0.95 -29.92
C VAL A 210 -26.19 -0.97 -29.53
N GLU A 211 -27.10 -0.93 -30.52
CA GLU A 211 -28.54 -1.04 -30.32
C GLU A 211 -29.07 -2.43 -30.72
N PRO A 212 -29.96 -3.06 -29.92
CA PRO A 212 -30.53 -2.56 -28.66
C PRO A 212 -29.53 -2.63 -27.51
N TYR A 213 -29.62 -1.66 -26.59
CA TYR A 213 -28.78 -1.62 -25.40
C TYR A 213 -29.07 -2.85 -24.51
N ASP A 214 -28.09 -3.74 -24.42
CA ASP A 214 -28.13 -4.93 -23.59
C ASP A 214 -27.02 -4.85 -22.53
N TYR A 215 -27.43 -4.59 -21.29
CA TYR A 215 -26.51 -4.45 -20.16
C TYR A 215 -25.73 -5.74 -19.90
N LEU A 216 -26.31 -6.91 -20.18
CA LEU A 216 -25.63 -8.19 -19.99
C LEU A 216 -24.54 -8.39 -21.04
N HIS A 217 -24.83 -7.98 -22.27
CA HIS A 217 -23.84 -7.95 -23.34
C HIS A 217 -22.69 -6.99 -23.01
N ILE A 218 -23.00 -5.79 -22.52
CA ILE A 218 -22.00 -4.79 -22.14
C ILE A 218 -21.16 -5.24 -20.95
N ALA A 219 -21.77 -5.87 -19.94
CA ALA A 219 -21.05 -6.47 -18.82
C ALA A 219 -20.09 -7.57 -19.27
N GLN A 220 -20.52 -8.42 -20.20
CA GLN A 220 -19.67 -9.44 -20.80
C GLN A 220 -18.49 -8.82 -21.58
N GLN A 221 -18.73 -7.78 -22.38
CA GLN A 221 -17.66 -7.10 -23.12
C GLN A 221 -16.67 -6.40 -22.19
N ALA A 222 -17.15 -5.74 -21.13
CA ALA A 222 -16.29 -5.14 -20.12
C ALA A 222 -15.47 -6.19 -19.36
N TYR A 223 -16.05 -7.36 -19.08
CA TYR A 223 -15.30 -8.48 -18.51
C TYR A 223 -14.16 -8.93 -19.44
N LEU A 224 -14.39 -9.00 -20.76
CA LEU A 224 -13.34 -9.33 -21.72
C LEU A 224 -12.20 -8.29 -21.70
N LEU A 225 -12.52 -7.00 -21.57
CA LEU A 225 -11.50 -5.94 -21.41
C LEU A 225 -10.64 -6.15 -20.16
N THR A 226 -11.18 -6.70 -19.06
CA THR A 226 -10.36 -7.00 -17.86
C THR A 226 -9.30 -8.08 -18.07
N LEU A 227 -9.44 -8.89 -19.12
CA LEU A 227 -8.51 -9.97 -19.46
C LEU A 227 -7.39 -9.50 -20.41
N GLU A 228 -7.47 -8.28 -20.94
CA GLU A 228 -6.45 -7.74 -21.83
C GLU A 228 -5.19 -7.32 -21.08
N SER A 229 -4.02 -7.47 -21.70
CA SER A 229 -2.75 -7.07 -21.07
C SER A 229 -2.69 -5.57 -20.76
N ALA A 230 -3.34 -4.74 -21.60
CA ALA A 230 -3.40 -3.29 -21.44
C ALA A 230 -4.22 -2.85 -20.21
N PHE A 231 -5.10 -3.73 -19.70
CA PHE A 231 -5.94 -3.42 -18.55
C PHE A 231 -5.13 -3.29 -17.25
N ILE A 232 -4.15 -4.16 -17.04
CA ILE A 232 -3.33 -4.20 -15.81
C ILE A 232 -2.52 -2.90 -15.64
N ASP A 233 -2.06 -2.34 -16.76
CA ASP A 233 -1.24 -1.12 -16.81
C ASP A 233 -2.08 0.16 -16.96
N SER A 234 -3.41 0.04 -17.09
CA SER A 234 -4.31 1.19 -17.29
C SER A 234 -4.57 1.98 -16.01
N ASN A 235 -5.13 3.18 -16.14
CA ASN A 235 -5.47 4.04 -15.03
C ASN A 235 -6.41 3.30 -14.02
N PRO A 236 -6.10 3.29 -12.70
CA PRO A 236 -6.93 2.65 -11.69
C PRO A 236 -8.40 3.07 -11.69
N TYR A 237 -8.71 4.30 -12.09
CA TYR A 237 -10.09 4.79 -12.22
C TYR A 237 -10.82 4.20 -13.44
N ILE A 238 -10.09 3.95 -14.55
CA ILE A 238 -10.61 3.25 -15.72
C ILE A 238 -10.79 1.76 -15.40
N GLN A 239 -9.83 1.15 -14.70
CA GLN A 239 -9.93 -0.23 -14.21
C GLN A 239 -11.19 -0.42 -13.35
N LYS A 240 -11.43 0.51 -12.43
CA LYS A 240 -12.62 0.50 -11.57
C LYS A 240 -13.92 0.67 -12.36
N LEU A 241 -13.95 1.54 -13.38
CA LEU A 241 -15.12 1.70 -14.25
C LEU A 241 -15.44 0.40 -14.99
N ILE A 242 -14.44 -0.20 -15.64
CA ILE A 242 -14.58 -1.47 -16.39
C ILE A 242 -15.02 -2.60 -15.45
N GLN A 243 -14.41 -2.72 -14.27
CA GLN A 243 -14.80 -3.73 -13.27
C GLN A 243 -16.23 -3.55 -12.77
N THR A 244 -16.67 -2.30 -12.60
CA THR A 244 -18.05 -2.00 -12.18
C THR A 244 -19.05 -2.40 -13.26
N ILE A 245 -18.70 -2.18 -14.53
CA ILE A 245 -19.54 -2.59 -15.68
C ILE A 245 -19.52 -4.12 -15.82
N ALA A 246 -18.37 -4.76 -15.65
CA ALA A 246 -18.24 -6.22 -15.72
C ALA A 246 -19.01 -6.95 -14.61
N ALA A 247 -19.21 -6.30 -13.47
CA ALA A 247 -19.93 -6.83 -12.31
C ALA A 247 -21.44 -6.53 -12.31
N MET A 248 -22.01 -6.00 -13.40
CA MET A 248 -23.46 -5.78 -13.48
C MET A 248 -24.23 -7.10 -13.42
N ASP A 249 -25.23 -7.17 -12.53
CA ASP A 249 -26.15 -8.30 -12.40
C ASP A 249 -27.55 -7.93 -12.94
N CYS A 250 -28.30 -8.93 -13.42
CA CYS A 250 -29.63 -8.85 -14.07
C CYS A 250 -30.78 -8.40 -13.15
N GLY A 251 -30.51 -7.66 -12.08
CA GLY A 251 -31.46 -7.28 -11.04
C GLY A 251 -32.43 -6.18 -11.49
N ILE A 252 -33.50 -6.55 -12.18
CA ILE A 252 -34.63 -5.67 -12.51
C ILE A 252 -35.25 -5.17 -11.17
N LYS A 253 -34.95 -3.91 -10.83
CA LYS A 253 -35.57 -2.98 -9.85
C LYS A 253 -34.74 -2.48 -8.66
N ASP A 254 -33.56 -3.01 -8.39
CA ASP A 254 -32.57 -2.44 -7.44
C ASP A 254 -31.11 -2.79 -7.83
N GLY A 255 -30.90 -3.23 -9.07
CA GLY A 255 -29.63 -3.80 -9.52
C GLY A 255 -28.54 -2.75 -9.76
N CYS A 256 -27.29 -3.14 -9.49
CA CYS A 256 -26.08 -2.38 -9.80
C CYS A 256 -25.81 -2.23 -11.32
N ALA A 257 -26.83 -2.34 -12.16
CA ALA A 257 -26.75 -2.18 -13.61
C ALA A 257 -26.71 -0.68 -13.94
N LEU A 258 -25.61 -0.22 -14.53
CA LEU A 258 -25.47 1.19 -14.91
C LEU A 258 -26.25 1.44 -16.20
N GLU A 259 -26.93 2.57 -16.27
CA GLU A 259 -27.60 2.99 -17.50
C GLU A 259 -26.60 3.48 -18.55
N LYS A 260 -26.95 3.39 -19.83
CA LYS A 260 -26.14 3.88 -20.96
C LYS A 260 -25.58 5.29 -20.73
N ASN A 261 -26.45 6.20 -20.29
CA ASN A 261 -26.09 7.61 -20.07
C ASN A 261 -25.08 7.78 -18.93
N GLU A 262 -25.18 6.94 -17.90
CA GLU A 262 -24.30 6.99 -16.73
C GLU A 262 -22.88 6.48 -17.05
N ILE A 263 -22.77 5.50 -17.95
CA ILE A 263 -21.48 5.02 -18.45
C ILE A 263 -20.82 6.11 -19.30
N LEU A 264 -21.57 6.72 -20.23
CA LEU A 264 -21.08 7.80 -21.09
C LEU A 264 -20.64 9.04 -20.29
N GLU A 265 -21.42 9.45 -19.28
CA GLU A 265 -21.05 10.57 -18.40
C GLU A 265 -19.73 10.30 -17.64
N ARG A 266 -19.53 9.07 -17.17
CA ARG A 266 -18.27 8.67 -16.51
C ARG A 266 -17.10 8.62 -17.47
N ILE A 267 -17.30 8.24 -18.73
CA ILE A 267 -16.28 8.32 -19.79
C ILE A 267 -15.90 9.79 -20.05
N GLU A 268 -16.90 10.67 -20.18
CA GLU A 268 -16.70 12.09 -20.45
C GLU A 268 -15.91 12.81 -19.34
N GLN A 269 -16.04 12.39 -18.08
CA GLN A 269 -15.25 12.93 -16.96
C GLN A 269 -13.73 12.78 -17.18
N PHE A 270 -13.28 11.71 -17.86
CA PHE A 270 -11.87 11.52 -18.19
C PHE A 270 -11.39 12.49 -19.29
N TYR A 271 -12.26 12.84 -20.23
CA TYR A 271 -11.95 13.82 -21.29
C TYR A 271 -12.04 15.27 -20.78
N HIS A 272 -13.04 15.63 -19.97
CA HIS A 272 -13.18 16.99 -19.41
C HIS A 272 -12.09 17.35 -18.40
N ALA A 273 -11.62 16.39 -17.59
CA ALA A 273 -10.47 16.59 -16.71
C ALA A 273 -9.17 16.87 -17.49
N SER A 274 -9.09 16.43 -18.75
CA SER A 274 -7.96 16.70 -19.65
C SER A 274 -8.09 18.02 -20.43
N HIS A 275 -9.32 18.51 -20.67
CA HIS A 275 -9.60 19.64 -21.58
C HIS A 275 -9.72 21.02 -20.90
N ASN A 276 -9.83 21.10 -19.57
CA ASN A 276 -9.87 22.36 -18.80
C ASN A 276 -8.56 23.17 -18.78
N LEU A 277 -7.63 22.89 -19.70
CA LEU A 277 -6.34 23.57 -19.87
C LEU A 277 -6.28 24.56 -21.04
N THR A 278 -7.33 24.68 -21.86
CA THR A 278 -7.32 25.53 -23.06
C THR A 278 -8.18 26.79 -23.00
N LEU A 279 -8.86 27.08 -21.90
CA LEU A 279 -9.67 28.30 -21.74
C LEU A 279 -9.33 29.06 -20.45
N SER A 280 -8.06 29.44 -20.30
CA SER A 280 -7.68 30.52 -19.37
C SER A 280 -6.38 31.19 -19.83
N LYS A 281 -6.46 31.92 -20.95
CA LYS A 281 -5.61 33.08 -21.19
C LYS A 281 -6.52 34.25 -21.57
N PRO A 282 -6.82 35.19 -20.66
CA PRO A 282 -7.10 36.54 -21.07
C PRO A 282 -5.77 37.22 -21.44
N ASN A 283 -5.69 37.74 -22.67
CA ASN A 283 -4.60 38.62 -23.11
C ASN A 283 -4.49 39.82 -22.15
N PRO A 284 -3.30 40.15 -21.63
CA PRO A 284 -3.11 41.34 -20.83
C PRO A 284 -2.57 42.48 -21.70
N PHE A 285 -3.27 42.89 -22.77
CA PHE A 285 -2.97 44.16 -23.46
C PHE A 285 -4.19 44.63 -24.27
N SER A 286 -5.08 45.34 -23.60
CA SER A 286 -5.91 46.39 -24.22
C SER A 286 -6.47 47.21 -23.07
N ASP A 287 -5.76 48.27 -22.72
CA ASP A 287 -6.33 49.53 -22.25
C ASP A 287 -5.15 50.51 -22.07
N ILE A 288 -4.87 51.26 -23.13
CA ILE A 288 -4.27 52.59 -23.01
C ILE A 288 -5.37 53.54 -23.50
N PRO A 289 -5.73 54.58 -22.72
CA PRO A 289 -6.79 55.52 -23.05
C PRO A 289 -6.49 56.37 -24.28
#